data_AF-X1QFR7-F1
#
_entry.id   AF-X1QFR7-F1
#
_cell.length_a   1.000
_cell.length_b   1.000
_cell.length_c   1.000
_cell.angle_alpha   90.00
_cell.angle_beta   90.00
_cell.angle_gamma   90.00
#
_symmetry.space_group_name_H-M   'P 1'
#
loop_
_entity.id
_entity.type
_entity.pdbx_description
1 polymer ?
#
loop_
_entity_poly.entity_id
_entity_poly.type
_entity_poly.pdbx_seq_one_letter_code
_entity_poly.pdbx_strand_id
1 'polypeptide(L)'
;MRENRVKLKKIYGKTNAHETYSMFIVNSIWRLKEGGKLGFITSDTFLTLSTHKKLREFILNNCIINEILLAPTNLFDKQNVSTYPAIIILTKCSGDSNKQVRDNNLMSIISRIKNEAEYWKPQVVNEIKQRRYKSLPFNIFFFEVEVQIIDLFENAPKLNNFIKGYIGMHTHDNKKYIAAIKGTELADIFRKKNYTKIKQNEKLKIILRSDLKTERWKPYLKRGGGDQYYRPIMEALDWNDKSISVYDIPNTVPFEKEGVVISGISSRLAARYMPKGCYWDSNKAIGFIAKDKSISIEYFLG
;
A
#
# COMPACT_ATOMS: atom_id res chain seq x y z
N MET A 1 -13.40 10.71 22.03
CA MET A 1 -12.21 10.74 21.14
C MET A 1 -12.06 12.06 20.40
N ARG A 2 -13.06 12.51 19.62
CA ARG A 2 -12.96 13.72 18.76
C ARG A 2 -12.60 14.99 19.54
N GLU A 3 -13.27 15.23 20.67
CA GLU A 3 -13.03 16.40 21.54
C GLU A 3 -11.64 16.39 22.22
N ASN A 4 -11.12 15.20 22.52
CA ASN A 4 -9.84 15.04 23.23
C ASN A 4 -8.66 14.73 22.29
N ARG A 5 -8.84 14.87 20.97
CA ARG A 5 -7.85 14.43 19.96
C ARG A 5 -6.46 15.02 20.18
N VAL A 6 -6.38 16.32 20.50
CA VAL A 6 -5.10 17.00 20.74
C VAL A 6 -4.39 16.43 21.97
N LYS A 7 -5.12 16.23 23.08
CA LYS A 7 -4.57 15.64 24.32
C LYS A 7 -4.11 14.20 24.09
N LEU A 8 -4.94 13.38 23.44
CA LEU A 8 -4.62 11.98 23.14
C LEU A 8 -3.44 11.85 22.15
N LYS A 9 -3.32 12.75 21.18
CA LYS A 9 -2.16 12.77 20.27
C LYS A 9 -0.86 13.09 21.01
N LYS A 10 -0.90 13.92 22.06
CA LYS A 10 0.29 14.17 22.91
C LYS A 10 0.72 12.92 23.67
N ILE A 11 -0.22 12.12 24.16
CA ILE A 11 0.06 10.90 24.95
C ILE A 11 0.45 9.72 24.05
N TYR A 12 -0.35 9.44 23.02
CA TYR A 12 -0.24 8.22 22.21
C TYR A 12 0.35 8.44 20.82
N GLY A 13 0.65 9.68 20.40
CA GLY A 13 1.11 9.96 19.03
C GLY A 13 2.44 9.30 18.64
N LYS A 14 3.24 8.90 19.64
CA LYS A 14 4.47 8.11 19.43
C LYS A 14 4.19 6.63 19.14
N THR A 15 3.10 6.08 19.65
CA THR A 15 2.72 4.65 19.50
C THR A 15 1.58 4.48 18.50
N ASN A 16 0.38 4.99 18.77
CA ASN A 16 -0.70 5.08 17.79
C ASN A 16 -1.86 5.88 18.38
N ALA A 17 -2.27 6.97 17.71
CA ALA A 17 -3.40 7.79 18.13
C ALA A 17 -4.58 7.78 17.13
N HIS A 18 -4.58 6.85 16.17
CA HIS A 18 -5.59 6.77 15.10
C HIS A 18 -6.85 6.05 15.56
N GLU A 19 -6.70 4.89 16.21
CA GLU A 19 -7.81 4.06 16.66
C GLU A 19 -7.83 3.89 18.17
N THR A 20 -9.04 3.89 18.74
CA THR A 20 -9.23 3.85 20.21
C THR A 20 -8.68 2.54 20.80
N TYR A 21 -8.90 1.40 20.14
CA TYR A 21 -8.40 0.12 20.62
C TYR A 21 -6.88 0.10 20.74
N SER A 22 -6.17 0.83 19.86
CA SER A 22 -4.71 0.91 19.90
C SER A 22 -4.24 1.62 21.17
N MET A 23 -4.96 2.66 21.60
CA MET A 23 -4.68 3.36 22.87
C MET A 23 -4.93 2.48 24.08
N PHE A 24 -6.00 1.66 24.06
CA PHE A 24 -6.30 0.71 25.14
C PHE A 24 -5.21 -0.36 25.26
N ILE A 25 -4.75 -0.93 24.14
CA ILE A 25 -3.63 -1.88 24.14
C ILE A 25 -2.38 -1.26 24.78
N VAL A 26 -2.00 -0.06 24.33
CA VAL A 26 -0.83 0.65 24.87
C VAL A 26 -0.96 0.94 26.36
N ASN A 27 -2.10 1.50 26.78
CA ASN A 27 -2.34 1.86 28.18
C ASN A 27 -2.38 0.63 29.10
N SER A 28 -2.97 -0.48 28.64
CA SER A 28 -2.97 -1.73 29.41
C SER A 28 -1.57 -2.31 29.55
N ILE A 29 -0.75 -2.31 28.50
CA ILE A 29 0.65 -2.75 28.58
C ILE A 29 1.44 -1.86 29.55
N TRP A 30 1.26 -0.53 29.52
CA TRP A 30 1.92 0.36 30.47
C TRP A 30 1.59 0.03 31.93
N ARG A 31 0.32 -0.27 32.22
CA ARG A 31 -0.18 -0.53 33.58
C ARG A 31 0.05 -1.95 34.08
N LEU A 32 0.20 -2.91 33.17
CA LEU A 32 0.44 -4.30 33.51
C LEU A 32 1.78 -4.43 34.24
N LYS A 33 1.87 -5.30 35.25
CA LYS A 33 3.16 -5.61 35.91
C LYS A 33 4.02 -6.47 34.98
N GLU A 34 5.35 -6.42 35.11
CA GLU A 34 6.23 -7.33 34.35
C GLU A 34 5.84 -8.79 34.59
N GLY A 35 5.85 -9.61 33.53
CA GLY A 35 5.37 -10.99 33.55
C GLY A 35 3.84 -11.14 33.62
N GLY A 36 3.08 -10.06 33.82
CA GLY A 36 1.63 -10.09 33.75
C GLY A 36 1.14 -10.45 32.35
N LYS A 37 -0.08 -11.01 32.26
CA LYS A 37 -0.72 -11.40 31.00
C LYS A 37 -1.94 -10.53 30.70
N LEU A 38 -2.20 -10.28 29.42
CA LEU A 38 -3.40 -9.60 28.94
C LEU A 38 -3.88 -10.23 27.63
N GLY A 39 -5.18 -10.13 27.37
CA GLY A 39 -5.80 -10.55 26.11
C GLY A 39 -6.66 -9.42 25.55
N PHE A 40 -6.67 -9.25 24.24
CA PHE A 40 -7.55 -8.31 23.55
C PHE A 40 -8.28 -8.99 22.41
N ILE A 41 -9.57 -8.68 22.28
CA ILE A 41 -10.36 -8.92 21.08
C ILE A 41 -10.53 -7.57 20.39
N THR A 42 -10.03 -7.44 19.17
CA THR A 42 -10.06 -6.16 18.43
C THR A 42 -10.18 -6.39 16.93
N SER A 43 -10.27 -5.32 16.13
CA SER A 43 -10.25 -5.43 14.67
C SER A 43 -8.88 -5.93 14.20
N ASP A 44 -8.86 -6.86 13.26
CA ASP A 44 -7.64 -7.40 12.63
C ASP A 44 -6.86 -6.37 11.78
N THR A 45 -7.41 -5.18 11.57
CA THR A 45 -6.79 -4.10 10.80
C THR A 45 -5.40 -3.70 11.31
N PHE A 46 -5.15 -3.80 12.63
CA PHE A 46 -3.85 -3.45 13.19
C PHE A 46 -2.73 -4.40 12.78
N LEU A 47 -3.04 -5.59 12.28
CA LEU A 47 -2.07 -6.59 11.87
C LEU A 47 -1.30 -6.14 10.63
N THR A 48 -1.95 -5.42 9.70
CA THR A 48 -1.39 -5.12 8.37
C THR A 48 -1.36 -3.63 8.01
N LEU A 49 -2.35 -2.83 8.43
CA LEU A 49 -2.43 -1.43 8.01
C LEU A 49 -1.20 -0.63 8.45
N SER A 50 -0.70 0.22 7.56
CA SER A 50 0.54 1.00 7.77
C SER A 50 0.41 2.00 8.92
N THR A 51 -0.81 2.52 9.17
CA THR A 51 -1.15 3.40 10.30
C THR A 51 -0.87 2.76 11.66
N HIS A 52 -0.84 1.42 11.75
CA HIS A 52 -0.60 0.67 12.98
C HIS A 52 0.84 0.15 13.14
N LYS A 53 1.77 0.52 12.23
CA LYS A 53 3.18 0.13 12.32
C LYS A 53 3.77 0.36 13.72
N LYS A 54 3.60 1.58 14.25
CA LYS A 54 4.14 1.98 15.55
C LYS A 54 3.49 1.24 16.73
N LEU A 55 2.23 0.79 16.59
CA LEU A 55 1.60 -0.08 17.60
C LEU A 55 2.26 -1.46 17.59
N ARG A 56 2.46 -2.06 16.40
CA ARG A 56 3.11 -3.37 16.27
C ARG A 56 4.55 -3.32 16.79
N GLU A 57 5.31 -2.28 16.46
CA GLU A 57 6.64 -2.01 17.03
C GLU A 57 6.60 -1.92 18.56
N PHE A 58 5.64 -1.18 19.12
CA PHE A 58 5.47 -1.07 20.57
C PHE A 58 5.21 -2.43 21.22
N ILE A 59 4.31 -3.25 20.67
CA ILE A 59 4.02 -4.61 21.18
C ILE A 59 5.29 -5.48 21.12
N LEU A 60 5.95 -5.55 19.95
CA LEU A 60 7.18 -6.35 19.73
C LEU A 60 8.35 -5.94 20.64
N ASN A 61 8.35 -4.72 21.14
CA ASN A 61 9.41 -4.19 22.00
C ASN A 61 9.08 -4.23 23.49
N ASN A 62 7.84 -4.53 23.88
CA ASN A 62 7.43 -4.50 25.30
C ASN A 62 6.73 -5.79 25.76
N CYS A 63 6.46 -6.72 24.85
CA CYS A 63 5.72 -7.94 25.14
C CYS A 63 6.36 -9.18 24.52
N ILE A 64 6.16 -10.29 25.22
CA ILE A 64 6.06 -11.62 24.63
C ILE A 64 4.64 -11.74 24.10
N ILE A 65 4.50 -12.06 22.82
CA ILE A 65 3.24 -12.35 22.15
C ILE A 65 3.09 -13.86 22.22
N ASN A 66 2.14 -14.32 23.01
CA ASN A 66 1.90 -15.74 23.20
C ASN A 66 1.15 -16.30 21.99
N GLU A 67 0.11 -15.57 21.56
CA GLU A 67 -0.77 -16.01 20.49
C GLU A 67 -1.36 -14.81 19.74
N ILE A 68 -1.52 -14.96 18.43
CA ILE A 68 -2.45 -14.15 17.64
C ILE A 68 -3.36 -15.10 16.87
N LEU A 69 -4.68 -14.91 17.01
CA LEU A 69 -5.71 -15.71 16.37
C LEU A 69 -6.65 -14.81 15.57
N LEU A 70 -6.99 -15.20 14.35
CA LEU A 70 -8.06 -14.57 13.58
C LEU A 70 -9.39 -15.28 13.88
N ALA A 71 -10.31 -14.56 14.49
CA ALA A 71 -11.62 -15.09 14.86
C ALA A 71 -12.55 -15.18 13.62
N PRO A 72 -13.69 -15.92 13.70
CA PRO A 72 -14.65 -15.99 12.61
C PRO A 72 -15.11 -14.58 12.19
N THR A 73 -15.28 -14.35 10.89
CA THR A 73 -15.72 -13.04 10.37
C THR A 73 -17.12 -12.66 10.84
N ASN A 74 -17.94 -13.67 11.18
CA ASN A 74 -19.33 -13.52 11.58
C ASN A 74 -19.53 -13.44 13.11
N LEU A 75 -18.46 -13.35 13.90
CA LEU A 75 -18.52 -13.38 15.37
C LEU A 75 -19.48 -12.31 15.94
N PHE A 76 -19.58 -11.16 15.27
CA PHE A 76 -20.42 -10.03 15.70
C PHE A 76 -21.54 -9.67 14.72
N ASP A 77 -21.90 -10.58 13.80
CA ASP A 77 -22.94 -10.32 12.79
C ASP A 77 -24.29 -10.00 13.44
N LYS A 78 -24.62 -10.66 14.55
CA LYS A 78 -25.86 -10.42 15.31
C LYS A 78 -25.95 -9.00 15.89
N GLN A 79 -24.83 -8.32 16.04
CA GLN A 79 -24.75 -6.94 16.56
C GLN A 79 -24.65 -5.91 15.42
N ASN A 80 -24.78 -6.33 14.16
CA ASN A 80 -24.61 -5.48 12.97
C ASN A 80 -23.26 -4.72 12.96
N VAL A 81 -22.20 -5.34 13.49
CA VAL A 81 -20.86 -4.75 13.50
C VAL A 81 -20.06 -5.34 12.34
N SER A 82 -19.75 -4.50 11.34
CA SER A 82 -18.87 -4.89 10.23
C SER A 82 -17.40 -4.77 10.67
N THR A 83 -16.90 -5.78 11.38
CA THR A 83 -15.48 -5.88 11.77
C THR A 83 -15.02 -7.32 11.73
N TYR A 84 -13.78 -7.53 11.31
CA TYR A 84 -13.14 -8.84 11.39
C TYR A 84 -12.30 -8.89 12.66
N PRO A 85 -12.62 -9.77 13.62
CA PRO A 85 -11.93 -9.79 14.89
C PRO A 85 -10.60 -10.57 14.81
N ALA A 86 -9.65 -10.09 15.59
CA ALA A 86 -8.43 -10.78 15.97
C ALA A 86 -8.33 -10.82 17.51
N ILE A 87 -7.84 -11.94 18.03
CA ILE A 87 -7.51 -12.12 19.43
C ILE A 87 -5.99 -12.10 19.55
N ILE A 88 -5.47 -11.31 20.49
CA ILE A 88 -4.03 -11.27 20.79
C ILE A 88 -3.80 -11.48 22.28
N ILE A 89 -2.93 -12.43 22.61
CA ILE A 89 -2.53 -12.74 23.99
C ILE A 89 -1.09 -12.32 24.20
N LEU A 90 -0.86 -11.45 25.18
CA LEU A 90 0.44 -10.85 25.48
C LEU A 90 0.86 -11.12 26.92
N THR A 91 2.15 -11.30 27.13
CA THR A 91 2.82 -11.26 28.43
C THR A 91 3.75 -10.05 28.45
N LYS A 92 3.65 -9.17 29.45
CA LYS A 92 4.54 -8.00 29.56
C LYS A 92 5.97 -8.46 29.81
N CYS A 93 6.88 -7.94 29.00
CA CYS A 93 8.29 -8.26 29.05
C CYS A 93 9.05 -7.05 28.49
N SER A 94 9.15 -5.99 29.28
CA SER A 94 9.72 -4.71 28.82
C SER A 94 11.22 -4.60 29.11
N GLY A 95 11.85 -3.53 28.61
CA GLY A 95 13.28 -3.27 28.81
C GLY A 95 14.21 -3.93 27.79
N ASP A 96 15.39 -3.35 27.62
CA ASP A 96 16.38 -3.77 26.62
C ASP A 96 17.06 -5.09 26.99
N SER A 97 17.27 -5.36 28.28
CA SER A 97 17.78 -6.64 28.78
C SER A 97 16.93 -7.84 28.35
N ASN A 98 15.63 -7.62 28.18
CA ASN A 98 14.68 -8.64 27.74
C ASN A 98 14.52 -8.75 26.22
N LYS A 99 15.27 -7.97 25.43
CA LYS A 99 15.16 -7.97 23.96
C LYS A 99 15.38 -9.36 23.37
N GLN A 100 16.40 -10.07 23.83
CA GLN A 100 16.73 -11.40 23.30
C GLN A 100 15.67 -12.45 23.66
N VAL A 101 15.05 -12.32 24.83
CA VAL A 101 13.90 -13.16 25.24
C VAL A 101 12.73 -12.92 24.29
N ARG A 102 12.38 -11.64 24.03
CA ARG A 102 11.33 -11.28 23.06
C ARG A 102 11.64 -11.74 21.64
N ASP A 103 12.86 -11.55 21.17
CA ASP A 103 13.22 -11.86 19.79
C ASP A 103 13.18 -13.37 19.49
N ASN A 104 13.57 -14.19 20.48
CA ASN A 104 13.58 -15.65 20.35
C ASN A 104 12.28 -16.33 20.78
N ASN A 105 11.31 -15.58 21.29
CA ASN A 105 9.99 -16.10 21.63
C ASN A 105 9.34 -16.76 20.42
N LEU A 106 8.90 -18.01 20.61
CA LEU A 106 8.09 -18.74 19.66
C LEU A 106 6.62 -18.44 19.97
N MET A 107 5.92 -17.85 19.02
CA MET A 107 4.51 -17.46 19.17
C MET A 107 3.60 -18.30 18.30
N SER A 108 2.39 -18.54 18.78
CA SER A 108 1.34 -19.23 18.03
C SER A 108 0.58 -18.25 17.14
N ILE A 109 0.49 -18.57 15.85
CA ILE A 109 -0.23 -17.81 14.84
C ILE A 109 -1.32 -18.71 14.27
N ILE A 110 -2.56 -18.37 14.55
CA ILE A 110 -3.72 -19.19 14.21
C ILE A 110 -4.51 -18.46 13.13
N SER A 111 -4.49 -19.01 11.91
CA SER A 111 -5.27 -18.51 10.77
C SER A 111 -6.75 -18.42 11.10
N ARG A 112 -7.50 -17.77 10.21
CA ARG A 112 -8.92 -17.51 10.47
C ARG A 112 -9.69 -18.79 10.70
N ILE A 113 -10.19 -18.94 11.93
CA ILE A 113 -11.02 -20.07 12.29
C ILE A 113 -12.44 -19.88 11.75
N LYS A 114 -13.13 -20.99 11.47
CA LYS A 114 -14.46 -20.93 10.84
C LYS A 114 -15.61 -20.79 11.82
N ASN A 115 -15.45 -21.30 13.04
CA ASN A 115 -16.49 -21.36 14.05
C ASN A 115 -15.89 -21.46 15.47
N GLU A 116 -16.73 -21.35 16.49
CA GLU A 116 -16.28 -21.31 17.88
C GLU A 116 -15.66 -22.63 18.39
N ALA A 117 -15.96 -23.77 17.78
CA ALA A 117 -15.36 -25.05 18.19
C ALA A 117 -13.85 -25.08 17.90
N GLU A 118 -13.39 -24.34 16.90
CA GLU A 118 -11.99 -24.24 16.51
C GLU A 118 -11.16 -23.36 17.46
N TYR A 119 -11.75 -22.61 18.40
CA TYR A 119 -10.98 -21.93 19.45
C TYR A 119 -10.23 -22.91 20.34
N TRP A 120 -10.86 -24.05 20.66
CA TRP A 120 -10.26 -25.08 21.53
C TRP A 120 -9.32 -26.01 20.77
N LYS A 121 -9.59 -26.22 19.48
CA LYS A 121 -8.83 -27.12 18.62
C LYS A 121 -8.70 -26.52 17.21
N PRO A 122 -7.81 -25.52 17.03
CA PRO A 122 -7.55 -24.95 15.71
C PRO A 122 -6.99 -26.01 14.77
N GLN A 123 -7.36 -25.94 13.50
CA GLN A 123 -6.91 -26.89 12.47
C GLN A 123 -5.42 -26.71 12.14
N VAL A 124 -4.96 -25.46 12.12
CA VAL A 124 -3.58 -25.09 11.76
C VAL A 124 -3.08 -24.10 12.79
N VAL A 125 -1.95 -24.42 13.42
CA VAL A 125 -1.21 -23.53 14.31
C VAL A 125 0.19 -23.38 13.73
N ASN A 126 0.52 -22.17 13.31
CA ASN A 126 1.87 -21.84 12.84
C ASN A 126 2.68 -21.30 14.01
N GLU A 127 3.92 -21.77 14.14
CA GLU A 127 4.84 -21.26 15.14
C GLU A 127 5.92 -20.40 14.47
N ILE A 128 6.08 -19.16 14.94
CA ILE A 128 7.04 -18.22 14.37
C ILE A 128 7.84 -17.52 15.47
N LYS A 129 9.14 -17.32 15.23
CA LYS A 129 9.94 -16.48 16.13
C LYS A 129 9.55 -15.02 15.96
N GLN A 130 9.32 -14.32 17.08
CA GLN A 130 8.93 -12.92 17.09
C GLN A 130 9.86 -11.99 16.31
N ARG A 131 11.16 -12.27 16.29
CA ARG A 131 12.15 -11.52 15.50
C ARG A 131 11.81 -11.45 14.01
N ARG A 132 11.12 -12.46 13.46
CA ARG A 132 10.74 -12.49 12.04
C ARG A 132 9.71 -11.41 11.68
N TYR A 133 8.86 -11.02 12.62
CA TYR A 133 7.97 -9.88 12.40
C TYR A 133 8.70 -8.54 12.47
N LYS A 134 9.88 -8.47 13.11
CA LYS A 134 10.71 -7.26 13.10
C LYS A 134 11.46 -7.07 11.79
N SER A 135 11.77 -8.15 11.07
CA SER A 135 12.46 -8.07 9.77
C SER A 135 11.50 -7.65 8.64
N LEU A 136 10.20 -7.87 8.80
CA LEU A 136 9.22 -7.52 7.76
C LEU A 136 8.95 -6.02 7.62
N PRO A 137 8.66 -5.55 6.38
CA PRO A 137 8.21 -4.19 6.16
C PRO A 137 7.00 -3.83 7.02
N PHE A 138 7.08 -2.67 7.69
CA PHE A 138 6.04 -2.17 8.61
C PHE A 138 5.71 -3.10 9.78
N ASN A 139 6.53 -4.11 10.06
CA ASN A 139 6.35 -5.10 11.11
C ASN A 139 4.95 -5.75 11.06
N ILE A 140 4.47 -6.09 9.86
CA ILE A 140 3.14 -6.68 9.67
C ILE A 140 3.04 -8.07 10.31
N PHE A 141 1.92 -8.37 10.97
CA PHE A 141 1.60 -9.69 11.48
C PHE A 141 0.81 -10.47 10.43
N PHE A 142 1.52 -11.20 9.57
CA PHE A 142 0.92 -12.11 8.58
C PHE A 142 0.66 -13.50 9.19
N PHE A 143 -0.27 -14.24 8.59
CA PHE A 143 -0.69 -15.57 9.05
C PHE A 143 -0.35 -16.68 8.06
N GLU A 144 -0.36 -16.36 6.76
CA GLU A 144 -0.30 -17.33 5.66
C GLU A 144 0.81 -16.95 4.68
N VAL A 145 2.03 -16.83 5.18
CA VAL A 145 3.20 -16.58 4.33
C VAL A 145 4.19 -17.70 4.55
N GLU A 146 4.56 -18.34 3.46
CA GLU A 146 5.55 -19.41 3.45
C GLU A 146 6.88 -18.92 4.00
N VAL A 147 7.59 -19.81 4.70
CA VAL A 147 8.89 -19.52 5.32
C VAL A 147 9.88 -18.89 4.33
N GLN A 148 9.86 -19.37 3.09
CA GLN A 148 10.73 -18.94 2.00
C GLN A 148 10.50 -17.47 1.62
N ILE A 149 9.24 -17.01 1.67
CA ILE A 149 8.91 -15.61 1.40
C ILE A 149 9.43 -14.71 2.53
N ILE A 150 9.38 -15.18 3.78
CA ILE A 150 10.00 -14.45 4.91
C ILE A 150 11.52 -14.40 4.74
N ASP A 151 12.12 -15.52 4.32
CA ASP A 151 13.56 -15.59 4.05
C ASP A 151 13.98 -14.61 2.95
N LEU A 152 13.13 -14.37 1.93
CA LEU A 152 13.36 -13.33 0.93
C LEU A 152 13.39 -11.93 1.56
N PHE A 153 12.49 -11.61 2.49
CA PHE A 153 12.54 -10.30 3.17
C PHE A 153 13.76 -10.14 4.08
N GLU A 154 14.27 -11.22 4.65
CA GLU A 154 15.43 -11.22 5.54
C GLU A 154 16.76 -11.15 4.78
N ASN A 155 16.87 -11.88 3.66
CA ASN A 155 18.14 -12.11 2.98
C ASN A 155 18.26 -11.36 1.64
N ALA A 156 17.14 -11.08 0.96
CA ALA A 156 17.20 -10.43 -0.34
C ALA A 156 17.56 -8.95 -0.21
N PRO A 157 18.33 -8.41 -1.17
CA PRO A 157 18.62 -6.98 -1.20
C PRO A 157 17.33 -6.17 -1.40
N LYS A 158 17.26 -5.02 -0.74
CA LYS A 158 16.07 -4.15 -0.82
C LYS A 158 15.84 -3.67 -2.25
N LEU A 159 14.61 -3.78 -2.73
CA LEU A 159 14.22 -3.31 -4.08
C LEU A 159 14.60 -1.83 -4.33
N ASN A 160 14.52 -0.98 -3.30
CA ASN A 160 14.94 0.43 -3.39
C ASN A 160 16.44 0.61 -3.66
N ASN A 161 17.29 -0.42 -3.56
CA ASN A 161 18.68 -0.31 -3.97
C ASN A 161 18.80 -0.27 -5.51
N PHE A 162 17.88 -0.92 -6.23
CA PHE A 162 17.95 -1.10 -7.68
C PHE A 162 16.98 -0.22 -8.46
N ILE A 163 15.83 0.14 -7.88
CA ILE A 163 14.80 0.94 -8.55
C ILE A 163 14.17 1.94 -7.58
N LYS A 164 13.77 3.12 -8.07
CA LYS A 164 13.12 4.17 -7.26
C LYS A 164 11.74 4.50 -7.80
N GLY A 165 10.74 4.47 -6.92
CA GLY A 165 9.38 4.92 -7.23
C GLY A 165 9.21 6.43 -7.09
N TYR A 166 8.33 6.99 -7.92
CA TYR A 166 8.02 8.41 -8.03
C TYR A 166 6.53 8.63 -8.26
N ILE A 167 5.92 9.43 -7.39
CA ILE A 167 4.55 9.91 -7.57
C ILE A 167 4.57 10.96 -8.70
N GLY A 168 3.75 10.75 -9.72
CA GLY A 168 3.62 11.63 -10.87
C GLY A 168 2.89 12.95 -10.60
N MET A 169 2.38 13.55 -11.67
CA MET A 169 1.76 14.87 -11.65
C MET A 169 0.23 14.84 -11.55
N HIS A 170 -0.37 15.99 -11.28
CA HIS A 170 -1.82 16.20 -11.35
C HIS A 170 -2.17 17.29 -12.37
N THR A 171 -3.19 17.04 -13.20
CA THR A 171 -3.67 17.98 -14.22
C THR A 171 -4.84 18.86 -13.77
N HIS A 172 -5.48 18.52 -12.65
CA HIS A 172 -6.73 19.08 -12.11
C HIS A 172 -7.98 18.99 -13.01
N ASP A 173 -7.83 19.01 -14.33
CA ASP A 173 -8.92 18.81 -15.30
C ASP A 173 -8.47 17.90 -16.47
N ASN A 174 -8.75 16.61 -16.31
CA ASN A 174 -8.42 15.62 -17.33
C ASN A 174 -9.15 15.86 -18.66
N LYS A 175 -10.38 16.40 -18.66
CA LYS A 175 -11.14 16.60 -19.90
C LYS A 175 -10.50 17.68 -20.77
N LYS A 176 -10.01 18.74 -20.13
CA LYS A 176 -9.38 19.88 -20.80
C LYS A 176 -7.97 19.57 -21.25
N TYR A 177 -7.19 18.89 -20.42
CA TYR A 177 -5.74 18.80 -20.58
C TYR A 177 -5.23 17.48 -21.14
N ILE A 178 -6.08 16.46 -21.26
CA ILE A 178 -5.70 15.16 -21.80
C ILE A 178 -6.44 14.92 -23.12
N ALA A 179 -5.69 14.57 -24.16
CA ALA A 179 -6.21 14.09 -25.42
C ALA A 179 -6.00 12.58 -25.56
N ALA A 180 -6.88 11.93 -26.33
CA ALA A 180 -6.64 10.56 -26.79
C ALA A 180 -5.80 10.57 -28.07
N ILE A 181 -4.91 9.61 -28.24
CA ILE A 181 -4.12 9.44 -29.45
C ILE A 181 -4.92 8.61 -30.46
N LYS A 182 -5.08 9.12 -31.69
CA LYS A 182 -5.81 8.46 -32.79
C LYS A 182 -5.27 7.05 -33.02
N GLY A 183 -6.18 6.09 -33.21
CA GLY A 183 -5.85 4.68 -33.43
C GLY A 183 -5.68 3.86 -32.14
N THR A 184 -6.01 4.43 -30.98
CA THR A 184 -6.05 3.72 -29.70
C THR A 184 -7.48 3.52 -29.22
N GLU A 185 -7.72 2.51 -28.37
CA GLU A 185 -9.04 2.24 -27.77
C GLU A 185 -9.61 3.48 -27.04
N LEU A 186 -8.77 4.33 -26.45
CA LEU A 186 -9.22 5.56 -25.80
C LEU A 186 -9.79 6.57 -26.81
N ALA A 187 -9.21 6.65 -28.00
CA ALA A 187 -9.73 7.49 -29.07
C ALA A 187 -11.10 7.00 -29.54
N ASP A 188 -11.34 5.69 -29.59
CA ASP A 188 -12.65 5.12 -29.94
C ASP A 188 -13.70 5.43 -28.87
N ILE A 189 -13.33 5.33 -27.59
CA ILE A 189 -14.17 5.76 -26.47
C ILE A 189 -14.51 7.25 -26.59
N PHE A 190 -13.51 8.09 -26.89
CA PHE A 190 -13.71 9.54 -27.02
C PHE A 190 -14.59 9.88 -28.24
N ARG A 191 -14.43 9.17 -29.37
CA ARG A 191 -15.30 9.31 -30.56
C ARG A 191 -16.76 9.01 -30.23
N LYS A 192 -17.02 7.85 -29.61
CA LYS A 192 -18.37 7.43 -29.20
C LYS A 192 -19.00 8.45 -28.24
N LYS A 193 -18.24 8.94 -27.26
CA LYS A 193 -18.70 9.97 -26.31
C LYS A 193 -18.96 11.32 -26.97
N ASN A 194 -18.10 11.72 -27.91
CA ASN A 194 -18.29 12.97 -28.65
C ASN A 194 -19.53 12.93 -29.54
N TYR A 195 -19.86 11.76 -30.11
CA TYR A 195 -21.08 11.57 -30.90
C TYR A 195 -22.35 11.70 -30.04
N THR A 196 -22.34 11.19 -28.81
CA THR A 196 -23.50 11.25 -27.91
C THR A 196 -23.64 12.59 -27.17
N LYS A 197 -22.55 13.33 -26.97
CA LYS A 197 -22.51 14.59 -26.19
C LYS A 197 -22.54 15.88 -27.01
N ILE A 198 -22.91 15.82 -28.29
CA ILE A 198 -22.97 17.00 -29.20
C ILE A 198 -23.80 18.16 -28.62
N LYS A 199 -24.70 17.92 -27.66
CA LYS A 199 -25.56 18.94 -27.04
C LYS A 199 -24.91 19.83 -25.95
N GLN A 200 -23.67 19.61 -25.53
CA GLN A 200 -23.08 20.32 -24.36
C GLN A 200 -21.77 21.09 -24.61
N ASN A 201 -21.34 21.28 -25.86
CA ASN A 201 -20.10 22.03 -26.22
C ASN A 201 -18.77 21.54 -25.59
N GLU A 202 -18.76 20.42 -24.86
CA GLU A 202 -17.56 19.80 -24.28
C GLU A 202 -17.06 18.63 -25.16
N LYS A 203 -16.33 18.93 -26.24
CA LYS A 203 -15.73 17.90 -27.09
C LYS A 203 -14.41 17.39 -26.51
N LEU A 204 -14.30 16.09 -26.26
CA LEU A 204 -13.07 15.44 -25.85
C LEU A 204 -12.03 15.47 -26.99
N LYS A 205 -10.79 15.81 -26.67
CA LYS A 205 -9.71 16.00 -27.66
C LYS A 205 -9.17 14.66 -28.17
N ILE A 206 -8.98 14.56 -29.48
CA ILE A 206 -8.29 13.43 -30.13
C ILE A 206 -7.24 14.01 -31.06
N ILE A 207 -5.99 13.58 -30.92
CA ILE A 207 -4.84 14.07 -31.69
C ILE A 207 -4.22 12.97 -32.55
N LEU A 208 -3.44 13.34 -33.56
CA LEU A 208 -2.62 12.39 -34.31
C LEU A 208 -1.38 12.00 -33.50
N ARG A 209 -0.84 10.80 -33.73
CA ARG A 209 0.43 10.39 -33.09
C ARG A 209 1.60 11.28 -33.53
N SER A 210 1.56 11.85 -34.73
CA SER A 210 2.54 12.82 -35.22
C SER A 210 2.59 14.10 -34.38
N ASP A 211 1.50 14.46 -33.70
CA ASP A 211 1.41 15.68 -32.89
C ASP A 211 2.25 15.59 -31.61
N LEU A 212 2.69 14.38 -31.21
CA LEU A 212 3.67 14.21 -30.12
C LEU A 212 5.07 14.72 -30.50
N LYS A 213 5.32 15.05 -31.77
CA LYS A 213 6.57 15.64 -32.24
C LYS A 213 6.59 17.17 -32.15
N THR A 214 5.44 17.83 -31.94
CA THR A 214 5.30 19.29 -32.10
C THR A 214 5.50 20.08 -30.81
N GLU A 215 6.10 19.49 -29.78
CA GLU A 215 6.28 19.99 -28.39
C GLU A 215 4.98 20.35 -27.63
N ARG A 216 3.89 20.64 -28.36
CA ARG A 216 2.54 20.96 -27.88
C ARG A 216 1.92 19.85 -27.05
N TRP A 217 2.33 18.61 -27.30
CA TRP A 217 1.77 17.42 -26.66
C TRP A 217 2.89 16.52 -26.14
N LYS A 218 2.79 16.12 -24.88
CA LYS A 218 3.70 15.13 -24.27
C LYS A 218 2.99 13.79 -24.12
N PRO A 219 3.66 12.65 -24.38
CA PRO A 219 3.13 11.33 -24.08
C PRO A 219 2.78 11.21 -22.58
N TYR A 220 1.60 10.68 -22.26
CA TYR A 220 1.11 10.65 -20.88
C TYR A 220 0.57 9.28 -20.48
N LEU A 221 0.85 8.87 -19.24
CA LEU A 221 0.39 7.60 -18.66
C LEU A 221 -0.59 7.88 -17.52
N LYS A 222 -1.89 7.85 -17.82
CA LYS A 222 -2.95 8.25 -16.87
C LYS A 222 -3.63 7.10 -16.13
N ARG A 223 -3.77 5.93 -16.76
CA ARG A 223 -4.60 4.85 -16.20
C ARG A 223 -3.76 3.85 -15.42
N GLY A 224 -4.36 3.31 -14.36
CA GLY A 224 -3.93 2.09 -13.70
C GLY A 224 -4.64 0.90 -14.34
N GLY A 225 -4.94 -0.13 -13.54
CA GLY A 225 -5.58 -1.36 -14.02
C GLY A 225 -4.60 -2.53 -14.12
N GLY A 226 -5.06 -3.60 -14.78
CA GLY A 226 -4.42 -4.90 -14.78
C GLY A 226 -3.47 -5.19 -15.95
N ASP A 227 -3.21 -4.21 -16.82
CA ASP A 227 -2.28 -4.36 -17.95
C ASP A 227 -0.85 -4.64 -17.45
N GLN A 228 -0.24 -5.70 -17.97
CA GLN A 228 1.07 -6.18 -17.56
C GLN A 228 2.04 -6.18 -18.75
N TYR A 229 3.31 -5.90 -18.47
CA TYR A 229 4.45 -5.83 -19.39
C TYR A 229 4.37 -4.67 -20.38
N TYR A 230 3.26 -4.49 -21.10
CA TYR A 230 3.13 -3.44 -22.10
C TYR A 230 1.70 -2.91 -22.23
N ARG A 231 1.60 -1.60 -22.45
CA ARG A 231 0.39 -0.92 -22.91
C ARG A 231 0.83 0.21 -23.86
N PRO A 232 0.21 0.35 -25.05
CA PRO A 232 0.53 1.47 -25.92
C PRO A 232 0.24 2.80 -25.21
N ILE A 233 0.96 3.86 -25.58
CA ILE A 233 0.63 5.20 -25.11
C ILE A 233 -0.68 5.64 -25.79
N MET A 234 -1.71 5.88 -24.98
CA MET A 234 -3.05 6.22 -25.44
C MET A 234 -3.43 7.67 -25.14
N GLU A 235 -2.81 8.25 -24.11
CA GLU A 235 -3.05 9.61 -23.66
C GLU A 235 -1.91 10.55 -24.08
N ALA A 236 -2.26 11.79 -24.39
CA ALA A 236 -1.33 12.88 -24.58
C ALA A 236 -1.73 14.07 -23.69
N LEU A 237 -0.72 14.70 -23.10
CA LEU A 237 -0.86 15.84 -22.21
C LEU A 237 -0.62 17.14 -22.96
N ASP A 238 -1.53 18.10 -22.78
CA ASP A 238 -1.46 19.44 -23.35
C ASP A 238 -0.28 20.21 -22.72
N TRP A 239 0.71 20.61 -23.53
CA TRP A 239 2.01 21.09 -23.04
C TRP A 239 2.35 22.49 -23.56
N ASN A 240 1.41 23.44 -23.45
CA ASN A 240 1.74 24.88 -23.55
C ASN A 240 1.97 25.48 -22.17
N ASP A 241 2.63 26.63 -22.14
CA ASP A 241 2.92 27.40 -20.93
C ASP A 241 1.68 27.64 -20.06
N LYS A 242 0.54 27.97 -20.68
CA LYS A 242 -0.74 28.19 -19.98
C LYS A 242 -1.31 26.95 -19.31
N SER A 243 -1.06 25.75 -19.86
CA SER A 243 -1.53 24.50 -19.26
C SER A 243 -0.54 23.99 -18.21
N ILE A 244 0.76 24.09 -18.48
CA ILE A 244 1.83 23.72 -17.55
C ILE A 244 1.70 24.50 -16.24
N SER A 245 1.37 25.80 -16.30
CA SER A 245 1.19 26.63 -15.10
C SER A 245 0.02 26.20 -14.20
N VAL A 246 -0.88 25.34 -14.69
CA VAL A 246 -2.01 24.80 -13.93
C VAL A 246 -1.64 23.47 -13.26
N TYR A 247 -0.62 22.77 -13.74
CA TYR A 247 -0.30 21.42 -13.29
C TYR A 247 0.48 21.40 -11.98
N ASP A 248 0.18 20.42 -11.12
CA ASP A 248 1.05 20.10 -9.99
C ASP A 248 2.13 19.13 -10.48
N ILE A 249 3.28 19.65 -10.86
CA ILE A 249 4.42 18.87 -11.35
C ILE A 249 5.48 18.78 -10.24
N PRO A 250 5.77 17.59 -9.70
CA PRO A 250 6.81 17.48 -8.67
C PRO A 250 8.22 17.67 -9.25
N ASN A 251 9.00 18.59 -8.66
CA ASN A 251 10.33 18.98 -9.15
C ASN A 251 11.39 17.87 -9.13
N THR A 252 11.24 16.86 -8.29
CA THR A 252 12.24 15.79 -8.10
C THR A 252 11.99 14.57 -8.95
N VAL A 253 10.92 14.58 -9.74
CA VAL A 253 10.49 13.43 -10.54
C VAL A 253 11.20 13.47 -11.89
N PRO A 254 11.94 12.42 -12.25
CA PRO A 254 12.66 12.36 -13.51
C PRO A 254 11.71 11.95 -14.64
N PHE A 255 10.74 12.81 -14.95
CA PHE A 255 9.89 12.64 -16.13
C PHE A 255 10.74 12.49 -17.39
N GLU A 256 10.15 11.90 -18.43
CA GLU A 256 10.80 11.60 -19.70
C GLU A 256 11.90 10.53 -19.65
N LYS A 257 12.29 10.01 -18.47
CA LYS A 257 13.16 8.82 -18.40
C LYS A 257 12.37 7.56 -18.70
N GLU A 258 13.05 6.61 -19.34
CA GLU A 258 12.57 5.24 -19.49
C GLU A 258 12.49 4.54 -18.12
N GLY A 259 11.52 3.66 -17.96
CA GLY A 259 11.36 2.92 -16.72
C GLY A 259 10.19 1.94 -16.74
N VAL A 260 9.59 1.76 -15.56
CA VAL A 260 8.41 0.92 -15.33
C VAL A 260 7.30 1.78 -14.74
N VAL A 261 6.06 1.56 -15.14
CA VAL A 261 4.89 2.07 -14.40
C VAL A 261 4.22 0.92 -13.68
N ILE A 262 3.98 1.11 -12.38
CA ILE A 262 3.14 0.22 -11.56
C ILE A 262 1.79 0.89 -11.34
N SER A 263 0.71 0.15 -11.58
CA SER A 263 -0.65 0.63 -11.33
C SER A 263 -0.86 0.91 -9.84
N GLY A 264 -1.21 2.15 -9.49
CA GLY A 264 -1.49 2.52 -8.10
C GLY A 264 -2.81 1.95 -7.56
N ILE A 265 -3.70 1.51 -8.46
CA ILE A 265 -4.94 0.81 -8.13
C ILE A 265 -5.08 -0.37 -9.11
N SER A 266 -5.10 -1.59 -8.58
CA SER A 266 -5.24 -2.83 -9.34
C SER A 266 -5.63 -3.98 -8.39
N SER A 267 -6.27 -5.03 -8.91
CA SER A 267 -6.54 -6.28 -8.16
C SER A 267 -5.30 -7.18 -8.01
N ARG A 268 -4.23 -6.88 -8.76
CA ARG A 268 -2.94 -7.58 -8.72
C ARG A 268 -1.78 -6.61 -8.94
N LEU A 269 -0.55 -7.01 -8.62
CA LEU A 269 0.64 -6.26 -9.04
C LEU A 269 0.67 -6.22 -10.58
N ALA A 270 0.51 -5.03 -11.14
CA ALA A 270 0.50 -4.80 -12.57
C ALA A 270 1.55 -3.74 -12.91
N ALA A 271 2.65 -4.20 -13.48
CA ALA A 271 3.78 -3.40 -13.92
C ALA A 271 3.88 -3.45 -15.45
N ARG A 272 4.24 -2.34 -16.07
CA ARG A 272 4.38 -2.22 -17.53
C ARG A 272 5.51 -1.29 -17.92
N TYR A 273 6.05 -1.49 -19.11
CA TYR A 273 7.08 -0.66 -19.70
C TYR A 273 6.65 0.81 -19.81
N MET A 274 7.55 1.72 -19.43
CA MET A 274 7.43 3.15 -19.60
C MET A 274 8.49 3.63 -20.61
N PRO A 275 8.09 3.98 -21.84
CA PRO A 275 9.01 4.52 -22.83
C PRO A 275 9.62 5.86 -22.41
N LYS A 276 10.81 6.17 -22.91
CA LYS A 276 11.42 7.50 -22.79
C LYS A 276 10.48 8.58 -23.35
N GLY A 277 10.48 9.77 -22.73
CA GLY A 277 9.64 10.91 -23.12
C GLY A 277 8.26 10.98 -22.46
N CYS A 278 7.91 10.04 -21.57
CA CYS A 278 6.59 10.01 -20.93
C CYS A 278 6.50 10.83 -19.63
N TYR A 279 5.31 11.39 -19.41
CA TYR A 279 4.82 11.87 -18.12
C TYR A 279 3.79 10.88 -17.55
N TRP A 280 3.53 10.91 -16.24
CA TRP A 280 2.57 9.99 -15.60
C TRP A 280 1.81 10.63 -14.45
N ASP A 281 0.66 10.03 -14.14
CA ASP A 281 -0.25 10.46 -13.08
C ASP A 281 0.25 10.11 -11.68
N SER A 282 -0.09 10.91 -10.68
CA SER A 282 0.26 10.64 -9.28
C SER A 282 -0.41 9.41 -8.67
N ASN A 283 -1.67 9.15 -8.98
CA ASN A 283 -2.48 8.18 -8.24
C ASN A 283 -2.62 6.85 -8.96
N LYS A 284 -2.85 6.89 -10.27
CA LYS A 284 -3.21 5.69 -11.03
C LYS A 284 -2.01 4.98 -11.65
N ALA A 285 -0.91 5.70 -11.88
CA ALA A 285 0.25 5.23 -12.63
C ALA A 285 1.54 5.69 -11.94
N ILE A 286 2.09 4.88 -11.03
CA ILE A 286 3.30 5.24 -10.28
C ILE A 286 4.52 4.87 -11.11
N GLY A 287 5.38 5.86 -11.42
CA GLY A 287 6.58 5.66 -12.22
C GLY A 287 7.75 5.16 -11.38
N PHE A 288 8.53 4.23 -11.93
CA PHE A 288 9.69 3.62 -11.31
C PHE A 288 10.88 3.68 -12.28
N ILE A 289 12.02 4.18 -11.80
CA ILE A 289 13.24 4.33 -12.60
C ILE A 289 14.36 3.49 -12.00
N ALA A 290 15.04 2.72 -12.85
CA ALA A 290 16.21 1.94 -12.47
C ALA A 290 17.34 2.86 -11.97
N LYS A 291 17.91 2.52 -10.82
CA LYS A 291 19.15 3.10 -10.29
C LYS A 291 20.36 2.35 -10.82
N ASP A 292 20.23 1.03 -10.87
CA ASP A 292 21.27 0.14 -11.38
C ASP A 292 21.06 -0.08 -12.88
N LYS A 293 22.01 0.40 -13.68
CA LYS A 293 21.97 0.29 -15.14
C LYS A 293 22.40 -1.09 -15.65
N SER A 294 22.91 -1.96 -14.78
CA SER A 294 23.26 -3.34 -15.15
C SER A 294 22.02 -4.23 -15.27
N ILE A 295 20.89 -3.83 -14.68
CA ILE A 295 19.62 -4.55 -14.73
C ILE A 295 18.75 -3.93 -15.83
N SER A 296 18.31 -4.74 -16.79
CA SER A 296 17.45 -4.27 -17.88
C SER A 296 16.01 -4.02 -17.40
N ILE A 297 15.26 -3.22 -18.15
CA ILE A 297 13.86 -2.94 -17.83
C ILE A 297 13.00 -4.19 -18.00
N GLU A 298 13.31 -5.04 -18.97
CA GLU A 298 12.65 -6.33 -19.20
C GLU A 298 12.80 -7.22 -17.96
N TYR A 299 13.99 -7.27 -17.36
CA TYR A 299 14.21 -8.01 -16.12
C TYR A 299 13.36 -7.48 -14.96
N PHE A 300 13.18 -6.16 -14.84
CA PHE A 300 12.30 -5.58 -13.82
C PHE A 300 10.81 -5.88 -14.05
N LEU A 301 10.42 -6.14 -15.30
CA LEU A 301 9.04 -6.43 -15.65
C LEU A 301 8.67 -7.91 -15.44
N GLY A 302 9.66 -8.80 -15.44
CA GLY A 302 9.49 -10.24 -15.28
C GLY A 302 9.59 -10.99 -16.60
#